data_AF-A0A953UV86-F1
#
_entry.id   AF-A0A953UV86-F1
#
_cell.length_a   1.000
_cell.length_b   1.000
_cell.length_c   1.000
_cell.angle_alpha   90.00
_cell.angle_beta   90.00
_cell.angle_gamma   90.00
#
_symmetry.space_group_name_H-M   'P 1'
#
loop_
_entity.id
_entity.type
_entity.pdbx_description
1 polymer ?
#
loop_
_entity_poly.entity_id
_entity_poly.type
_entity_poly.pdbx_seq_one_letter_code
_entity_poly.pdbx_strand_id
1 'polypeptide(L)'
;MTCSPFDLRGYFLRELPDPQQRQVEAHVKQCQPCREELDRLRVTEAALLSLRDEEMPQRIAFVSDKIFEPSPWRRWWAAFWGSAARLGFASAAMLSVAIVVYALHPVGQAPDLPKPSPPVIQTISDAEIQSRIDAAVTKAVAQVESRQSEKTKYLLADLESMRQRLVVASSVWEMDEKRNSVSRVTSANYGGPHVQEAK
;
A
#
# COMPACT_ATOMS: atom_id res chain seq x y z
N MET A 1 20.36 -6.87 -33.50
CA MET A 1 21.79 -7.17 -33.74
C MET A 1 22.37 -5.86 -34.23
N THR A 2 23.01 -5.11 -33.34
CA THR A 2 23.32 -3.70 -33.55
C THR A 2 24.45 -3.57 -34.57
N CYS A 3 24.14 -3.09 -35.78
CA CYS A 3 25.15 -2.75 -36.78
C CYS A 3 25.89 -1.46 -36.35
N SER A 4 26.77 -1.57 -35.35
CA SER A 4 27.71 -0.52 -34.96
C SER A 4 28.76 -0.39 -36.07
N PRO A 5 28.83 0.74 -36.81
CA PRO A 5 28.90 2.10 -36.27
C PRO A 5 27.71 3.04 -36.61
N PHE A 6 26.62 2.52 -37.18
CA PHE A 6 25.53 3.36 -37.69
C PHE A 6 24.48 3.65 -36.62
N ASP A 7 24.28 4.92 -36.30
CA ASP A 7 23.21 5.34 -35.38
C ASP A 7 21.88 5.54 -36.13
N LEU A 8 21.09 4.46 -36.19
CA LEU A 8 19.75 4.47 -36.78
C LEU A 8 18.77 5.37 -36.03
N ARG A 9 18.92 5.51 -34.70
CA ARG A 9 18.01 6.30 -33.87
C ARG A 9 18.27 7.79 -34.07
N GLY A 10 19.52 8.22 -34.04
CA GLY A 10 19.87 9.60 -34.33
C GLY A 10 19.55 10.00 -35.78
N TYR A 11 19.62 9.07 -36.75
CA TYR A 11 19.12 9.31 -38.11
C TYR A 11 17.60 9.51 -38.12
N PHE A 12 16.84 8.64 -37.44
CA PHE A 12 15.38 8.71 -37.35
C PHE A 12 14.89 10.00 -36.66
N LEU A 13 15.55 10.41 -35.58
CA LEU A 13 15.25 11.63 -34.82
C LEU A 13 15.86 12.91 -35.44
N ARG A 14 16.58 12.79 -36.58
CA ARG A 14 17.26 13.89 -37.27
C ARG A 14 18.32 14.62 -36.42
N GLU A 15 18.96 13.90 -35.52
CA GLU A 15 20.02 14.41 -34.63
C GLU A 15 21.42 14.25 -35.26
N LEU A 16 21.55 13.48 -36.35
CA LEU A 16 22.81 13.23 -37.03
C LEU A 16 23.21 14.38 -37.99
N PRO A 17 24.49 14.76 -38.07
CA PRO A 17 24.97 15.69 -39.09
C PRO A 17 24.89 15.10 -40.50
N ASP A 18 24.62 15.93 -41.51
CA ASP A 18 24.45 15.58 -42.93
C ASP A 18 25.42 14.53 -43.51
N PRO A 19 26.75 14.56 -43.24
CA PRO A 19 27.67 13.54 -43.76
C PRO A 19 27.39 12.13 -43.21
N GLN A 20 26.91 12.03 -41.97
CA GLN A 20 26.60 10.75 -41.34
C GLN A 20 25.23 10.23 -41.79
N GLN A 21 24.26 11.12 -42.04
CA GLN A 21 22.95 10.73 -42.57
C GLN A 21 23.06 9.98 -43.90
N ARG A 22 23.86 10.50 -44.84
CA ARG A 22 24.09 9.84 -46.15
C ARG A 22 24.71 8.45 -46.02
N GLN A 23 25.59 8.25 -45.03
CA GLN A 23 26.20 6.96 -44.77
C GLN A 23 25.19 5.95 -44.22
N VAL A 24 24.31 6.39 -43.33
CA VAL A 24 23.21 5.57 -42.80
C VAL A 24 22.22 5.21 -43.90
N GLU A 25 21.84 6.16 -44.77
CA GLU A 25 20.95 5.88 -45.91
C GLU A 25 21.52 4.84 -46.88
N ALA A 26 22.81 4.92 -47.18
CA ALA A 26 23.49 3.93 -48.01
C ALA A 26 23.50 2.56 -47.34
N HIS A 27 23.75 2.51 -46.03
CA HIS A 27 23.76 1.27 -45.25
C HIS A 27 22.38 0.61 -45.16
N VAL A 28 21.33 1.38 -44.89
CA VAL A 28 19.95 0.90 -44.79
C VAL A 28 19.47 0.28 -46.11
N LYS A 29 19.92 0.79 -47.26
CA LYS A 29 19.58 0.17 -48.57
C LYS A 29 20.16 -1.24 -48.73
N GLN A 30 21.30 -1.53 -48.10
CA GLN A 30 22.03 -2.78 -48.23
C GLN A 30 21.72 -3.77 -47.09
N CYS A 31 21.42 -3.27 -45.90
CA CYS A 31 21.25 -4.07 -44.69
C CYS A 31 19.76 -4.31 -44.40
N GLN A 32 19.31 -5.55 -44.57
CA GLN A 32 17.94 -5.98 -44.26
C GLN A 32 17.54 -5.80 -42.78
N PRO A 33 18.36 -6.20 -41.77
CA PRO A 33 17.97 -6.04 -40.37
C PRO A 33 17.86 -4.57 -39.94
N CYS A 34 18.68 -3.67 -40.48
CA CYS A 34 18.57 -2.24 -40.20
C CYS A 34 17.30 -1.61 -40.78
N ARG A 35 16.77 -2.14 -41.90
CA ARG A 35 15.47 -1.72 -42.45
C ARG A 35 14.33 -2.12 -41.52
N GLU A 36 14.33 -3.37 -41.06
CA GLU A 36 13.32 -3.84 -40.11
C GLU A 36 13.34 -3.04 -38.81
N GLU A 37 14.52 -2.70 -38.29
CA GLU A 37 14.67 -1.86 -37.10
C GLU A 37 14.11 -0.45 -37.33
N LEU A 38 14.34 0.18 -38.49
CA LEU A 38 13.74 1.47 -38.84
C LEU A 38 12.22 1.39 -39.00
N ASP A 39 11.68 0.32 -39.58
CA ASP A 39 10.24 0.15 -39.72
C ASP A 39 9.56 -0.05 -38.36
N ARG A 40 10.21 -0.72 -37.41
CA ARG A 40 9.74 -0.80 -36.01
C ARG A 40 9.71 0.57 -35.33
N LEU A 41 10.71 1.41 -35.58
CA LEU A 41 10.74 2.78 -35.04
C LEU A 41 9.60 3.64 -35.62
N ARG A 42 9.32 3.52 -36.92
CA ARG A 42 8.19 4.20 -37.58
C ARG A 42 6.84 3.78 -37.01
N VAL A 43 6.62 2.48 -36.77
CA VAL A 43 5.38 1.98 -36.17
C VAL A 43 5.23 2.52 -34.74
N THR A 44 6.34 2.59 -33.98
CA THR A 44 6.32 3.14 -32.61
C THR A 44 6.01 4.62 -32.61
N GLU A 45 6.61 5.41 -33.51
CA GLU A 45 6.30 6.83 -33.69
C GLU A 45 4.83 7.03 -34.05
N ALA A 46 4.31 6.27 -35.01
CA ALA A 46 2.90 6.33 -35.39
C ALA A 46 1.97 5.98 -34.21
N ALA A 47 2.34 5.00 -33.38
CA ALA A 47 1.60 4.66 -32.17
C ALA A 47 1.65 5.80 -31.14
N LEU A 48 2.81 6.42 -30.92
CA LEU A 48 2.95 7.56 -29.99
C LEU A 48 2.15 8.78 -30.48
N LEU A 49 2.20 9.09 -31.77
CA LEU A 49 1.44 10.19 -32.37
C LEU A 49 -0.07 9.90 -32.47
N SER A 50 -0.49 8.64 -32.30
CA SER A 50 -1.91 8.28 -32.23
C SER A 50 -2.55 8.57 -30.87
N LEU A 51 -1.73 8.76 -29.83
CA LEU A 51 -2.22 9.22 -28.54
C LEU A 51 -2.60 10.70 -28.66
N ARG A 52 -3.72 11.07 -28.05
CA ARG A 52 -4.09 12.49 -27.92
C ARG A 52 -3.02 13.19 -27.08
N ASP A 53 -2.60 14.36 -27.53
CA ASP A 53 -1.84 15.30 -26.71
C ASP A 53 -2.72 15.74 -25.53
N GLU A 54 -2.61 15.03 -24.41
CA GLU A 54 -3.23 15.39 -23.16
C GLU A 54 -2.26 16.33 -22.42
N GLU A 55 -2.76 17.48 -21.98
CA GLU A 55 -1.95 18.40 -21.18
C GLU A 55 -1.45 17.70 -19.92
N MET A 56 -0.14 17.77 -19.65
CA MET A 56 0.44 17.19 -18.45
C MET A 56 -0.28 17.75 -17.21
N PRO A 57 -0.90 16.90 -16.36
CA PRO A 57 -1.77 17.36 -15.30
C PRO A 57 -1.01 18.29 -14.36
N GLN A 58 -1.39 19.56 -14.35
CA GLN A 58 -0.71 20.61 -13.57
C GLN A 58 -0.83 20.41 -12.05
N ARG A 59 -1.66 19.45 -11.60
CA ARG A 59 -1.86 19.09 -10.19
C ARG A 59 -2.05 17.59 -10.03
N ILE A 60 -0.98 16.91 -9.62
CA ILE A 60 -1.06 15.57 -9.07
C ILE A 60 -1.57 15.71 -7.63
N ALA A 61 -2.89 15.71 -7.44
CA ALA A 61 -3.45 15.57 -6.11
C ALA A 61 -3.29 14.09 -5.71
N PHE A 62 -2.38 13.80 -4.79
CA PHE A 62 -2.34 12.49 -4.16
C PHE A 62 -3.72 12.24 -3.54
N VAL A 63 -4.22 11.01 -3.64
CA VAL A 63 -5.53 10.57 -3.12
C VAL A 63 -5.70 10.86 -1.60
N SER A 64 -4.66 11.33 -0.91
CA SER A 64 -4.71 11.83 0.47
C SER A 64 -5.19 13.28 0.66
N ASP A 65 -5.08 14.18 -0.32
CA ASP A 65 -5.02 15.62 0.02
C ASP A 65 -6.34 16.41 -0.05
N LYS A 66 -7.47 15.79 -0.41
CA LYS A 66 -8.72 16.57 -0.60
C LYS A 66 -10.00 16.04 0.03
N ILE A 67 -9.95 15.00 0.86
CA ILE A 67 -11.17 14.42 1.46
C ILE A 67 -11.20 14.55 3.01
N PHE A 68 -10.10 14.97 3.65
CA PHE A 68 -10.05 15.11 5.11
C PHE A 68 -9.62 16.49 5.58
N GLU A 69 -10.25 17.56 5.10
CA GLU A 69 -10.32 18.75 5.94
C GLU A 69 -11.36 18.48 7.03
N PRO A 70 -10.99 18.27 8.30
CA PRO A 70 -11.98 18.21 9.37
C PRO A 70 -12.75 19.52 9.34
N SER A 71 -14.09 19.43 9.34
CA SER A 71 -14.98 20.59 9.36
C SER A 71 -14.50 21.65 10.36
N PRO A 72 -14.68 22.96 10.10
CA PRO A 72 -14.16 24.02 10.96
C PRO A 72 -14.59 23.84 12.43
N TRP A 73 -15.78 23.29 12.65
CA TRP A 73 -16.26 22.87 13.97
C TRP A 73 -15.42 21.75 14.60
N ARG A 74 -15.11 20.69 13.83
CA ARG A 74 -14.27 19.57 14.28
C ARG A 74 -12.82 19.99 14.53
N ARG A 75 -12.30 20.95 13.75
CA ARG A 75 -10.98 21.55 13.98
C ARG A 75 -10.93 22.37 15.27
N TRP A 76 -11.98 23.13 15.57
CA TRP A 76 -12.09 23.87 16.83
C TRP A 76 -12.19 22.93 18.04
N TRP A 77 -13.01 21.88 17.95
CA TRP A 77 -13.09 20.83 18.97
C TRP A 77 -11.73 20.13 19.16
N ALA A 78 -11.05 19.74 18.08
CA ALA A 78 -9.73 19.13 18.17
C ALA A 78 -8.68 20.08 18.77
N ALA A 79 -8.71 21.38 18.48
CA ALA A 79 -7.79 22.35 19.06
C ALA A 79 -8.07 22.60 20.56
N PHE A 80 -9.35 22.57 20.96
CA PHE A 80 -9.76 22.69 22.36
C PHE A 80 -9.32 21.47 23.19
N TRP A 81 -9.56 20.25 22.68
CA TRP A 81 -9.19 19.00 23.36
C TRP A 81 -7.73 18.58 23.17
N GLY A 82 -7.06 19.05 22.12
CA GLY A 82 -5.65 18.73 21.82
C GLY A 82 -4.64 19.61 22.56
N SER A 83 -5.10 20.64 23.26
CA SER A 83 -4.23 21.50 24.06
C SER A 83 -3.97 20.88 25.43
N ALA A 84 -3.02 19.94 25.50
CA ALA A 84 -2.61 19.28 26.75
C ALA A 84 -2.33 20.29 27.90
N ALA A 85 -1.76 21.45 27.59
CA ALA A 85 -1.53 22.52 28.55
C ALA A 85 -2.85 23.08 29.15
N ARG A 86 -3.88 23.29 28.33
CA ARG A 86 -5.19 23.82 28.79
C ARG A 86 -5.94 22.80 29.65
N LEU A 87 -5.84 21.52 29.32
CA LEU A 87 -6.40 20.44 30.15
C LEU A 87 -5.67 20.32 31.50
N GLY A 88 -4.35 20.52 31.52
CA GLY A 88 -3.56 20.54 32.77
C GLY A 88 -3.93 21.71 33.69
N PHE A 89 -4.13 22.91 33.15
CA PHE A 89 -4.60 24.04 33.96
C PHE A 89 -6.05 23.88 34.42
N ALA A 90 -6.92 23.30 33.58
CA ALA A 90 -8.32 23.04 33.95
C ALA A 90 -8.42 22.02 35.09
N SER A 91 -7.61 20.95 35.07
CA SER A 91 -7.58 19.98 36.16
C SER A 91 -7.01 20.57 37.45
N ALA A 92 -5.95 21.38 37.37
CA ALA A 92 -5.39 22.09 38.51
C ALA A 92 -6.39 23.08 39.14
N ALA A 93 -7.15 23.81 38.31
CA ALA A 93 -8.21 24.70 38.77
C ALA A 93 -9.37 23.94 39.41
N MET A 94 -9.76 22.78 38.88
CA MET A 94 -10.79 21.96 39.50
C MET A 94 -10.33 21.40 40.86
N LEU A 95 -9.06 21.00 40.96
CA LEU A 95 -8.46 20.50 42.20
C LEU A 95 -8.38 21.61 43.27
N SER A 96 -7.98 22.82 42.89
CA SER A 96 -7.94 23.94 43.84
C SER A 96 -9.33 24.30 44.36
N VAL A 97 -10.35 24.32 43.50
CA VAL A 97 -11.74 24.53 43.91
C VAL A 97 -12.22 23.41 44.84
N ALA A 98 -11.90 22.14 44.54
CA ALA A 98 -12.26 21.01 45.40
C ALA A 98 -11.64 21.12 46.80
N ILE A 99 -10.37 21.56 46.91
CA ILE A 99 -9.72 21.81 48.20
C ILE A 99 -10.43 22.92 48.97
N VAL A 100 -10.78 24.02 48.29
CA VAL A 100 -11.48 25.15 48.94
C VAL A 100 -12.88 24.73 49.40
N VAL A 101 -13.63 23.99 48.58
CA VAL A 101 -14.95 23.46 48.96
C VAL A 101 -14.83 22.48 50.13
N TYR A 102 -13.82 21.61 50.13
CA TYR A 102 -13.55 20.70 51.24
C TYR A 102 -13.17 21.45 52.54
N ALA A 103 -12.43 22.55 52.42
CA ALA A 103 -12.07 23.39 53.57
C ALA A 103 -13.27 24.19 54.11
N LEU A 104 -14.19 24.63 53.24
CA LEU A 104 -15.38 25.40 53.60
C LEU A 104 -16.56 24.54 54.02
N HIS A 105 -16.55 23.25 53.67
CA HIS A 105 -17.43 22.23 54.21
C HIS A 105 -16.62 21.35 55.17
N PRO A 106 -16.33 21.83 56.40
CA PRO A 106 -15.91 20.90 57.44
C PRO A 106 -17.04 19.87 57.58
N VAL A 107 -16.77 18.66 57.10
CA VAL A 107 -17.57 17.49 57.45
C VAL A 107 -17.61 17.52 58.96
N GLY A 108 -18.82 17.73 59.51
CA GLY A 108 -19.05 17.90 60.92
C GLY A 108 -18.23 16.89 61.70
N GLN A 109 -17.57 17.39 62.75
CA GLN A 109 -16.79 16.65 63.73
C GLN A 109 -17.20 15.18 63.74
N ALA A 110 -16.31 14.31 63.26
CA ALA A 110 -16.46 12.89 63.51
C ALA A 110 -16.69 12.74 65.03
N PRO A 111 -17.74 12.01 65.46
CA PRO A 111 -17.91 11.73 66.88
C PRO A 111 -16.60 11.14 67.40
N ASP A 112 -16.18 11.52 68.61
CA ASP A 112 -15.00 10.98 69.29
C ASP A 112 -14.99 9.46 69.19
N LEU A 113 -14.31 8.94 68.18
CA LEU A 113 -14.03 7.53 68.05
C LEU A 113 -12.89 7.25 69.03
N PRO A 114 -12.99 6.18 69.84
CA PRO A 114 -11.91 5.80 70.72
C PRO A 114 -10.63 5.64 69.88
N LYS A 115 -9.57 6.31 70.33
CA LYS A 115 -8.18 6.27 69.89
C LYS A 115 -7.88 5.04 69.02
N PRO A 116 -7.42 5.20 67.76
CA PRO A 116 -7.18 4.05 66.89
C PRO A 116 -6.12 3.18 67.55
N SER A 117 -6.50 1.95 67.89
CA SER A 117 -5.56 0.85 68.02
C SER A 117 -4.74 0.77 66.71
N PRO A 118 -3.46 0.38 66.79
CA PRO A 118 -2.63 0.25 65.59
C PRO A 118 -3.37 -0.61 64.56
N PRO A 119 -3.31 -0.27 63.25
CA PRO A 119 -3.98 -1.05 62.24
C PRO A 119 -3.52 -2.50 62.39
N VAL A 120 -4.46 -3.39 62.64
CA VAL A 120 -4.26 -4.81 62.39
C VAL A 120 -4.14 -4.91 60.88
N ILE A 121 -2.92 -4.74 60.38
CA ILE A 121 -2.54 -5.11 59.04
C ILE A 121 -2.79 -6.61 59.00
N GLN A 122 -3.92 -7.02 58.41
CA GLN A 122 -4.08 -8.40 57.99
C GLN A 122 -2.98 -8.63 56.96
N THR A 123 -1.89 -9.26 57.40
CA THR A 123 -0.82 -9.73 56.54
C THR A 123 -1.42 -10.81 55.64
N ILE A 124 -2.01 -10.39 54.53
CA ILE A 124 -2.30 -11.30 53.41
C ILE A 124 -0.94 -11.89 53.08
N SER A 125 -0.79 -13.20 53.27
CA SER A 125 0.49 -13.87 53.04
C SER A 125 0.86 -13.73 51.56
N ASP A 126 2.14 -13.48 51.27
CA ASP A 126 2.60 -13.37 49.88
C ASP A 126 2.25 -14.62 49.05
N ALA A 127 2.14 -15.78 49.71
CA ALA A 127 1.69 -17.04 49.10
C ALA A 127 0.24 -16.97 48.57
N GLU A 128 -0.67 -16.30 49.27
CA GLU A 128 -2.06 -16.08 48.82
C GLU A 128 -2.12 -15.12 47.64
N ILE A 129 -1.21 -14.13 47.59
CA ILE A 129 -1.10 -13.20 46.47
C ILE A 129 -0.58 -13.94 45.23
N GLN A 130 0.48 -14.74 45.38
CA GLN A 130 1.04 -15.55 44.29
C GLN A 130 0.03 -16.54 43.73
N SER A 131 -0.75 -17.23 44.58
CA SER A 131 -1.77 -18.18 44.10
C SER A 131 -2.85 -17.50 43.25
N ARG A 132 -3.26 -16.27 43.61
CA ARG A 132 -4.22 -15.48 42.84
C ARG A 132 -3.65 -15.00 41.51
N ILE A 133 -2.37 -14.65 41.48
CA ILE A 133 -1.67 -14.26 40.26
C ILE A 133 -1.59 -15.47 39.32
N ASP A 134 -1.15 -16.63 39.80
CA ASP A 134 -1.04 -17.84 38.97
C ASP A 134 -2.41 -18.28 38.43
N ALA A 135 -3.46 -18.21 39.24
CA ALA A 135 -4.83 -18.48 38.81
C ALA A 135 -5.33 -17.47 37.75
N ALA A 136 -4.97 -16.18 37.89
CA ALA A 136 -5.33 -15.15 36.93
C ALA A 136 -4.54 -15.30 35.61
N VAL A 137 -3.25 -15.62 35.68
CA VAL A 137 -2.37 -15.82 34.52
C VAL A 137 -2.80 -17.06 33.75
N THR A 138 -3.02 -18.19 34.40
CA THR A 138 -3.52 -19.41 33.74
C THR A 138 -4.85 -19.18 33.04
N LYS A 139 -5.78 -18.46 33.67
CA LYS A 139 -7.05 -18.06 33.05
C LYS A 139 -6.85 -17.14 31.84
N ALA A 140 -5.95 -16.16 31.94
CA ALA A 140 -5.66 -15.24 30.85
C ALA A 140 -4.99 -15.95 29.65
N VAL A 141 -4.04 -16.84 29.91
CA VAL A 141 -3.36 -17.63 28.88
C VAL A 141 -4.34 -18.54 28.16
N ALA A 142 -5.22 -19.25 28.88
CA ALA A 142 -6.26 -20.08 28.26
C ALA A 142 -7.22 -19.28 27.36
N GLN A 143 -7.53 -18.03 27.74
CA GLN A 143 -8.35 -17.14 26.90
C GLN A 143 -7.59 -16.63 25.67
N VAL A 144 -6.28 -16.42 25.76
CA VAL A 144 -5.47 -15.99 24.62
C VAL A 144 -5.23 -17.15 23.66
N GLU A 145 -4.92 -18.34 24.15
CA GLU A 145 -4.69 -19.54 23.33
C GLU A 145 -5.93 -19.91 22.53
N SER A 146 -7.13 -19.83 23.13
CA SER A 146 -8.38 -20.08 22.39
C SER A 146 -8.55 -19.09 21.23
N ARG A 147 -8.36 -17.79 21.46
CA ARG A 147 -8.40 -16.75 20.41
C ARG A 147 -7.31 -16.94 19.34
N GLN A 148 -6.10 -17.36 19.73
CA GLN A 148 -5.02 -17.63 18.80
C GLN A 148 -5.33 -18.83 17.91
N SER A 149 -5.92 -19.89 18.48
CA SER A 149 -6.29 -21.10 17.73
C SER A 149 -7.37 -20.83 16.66
N GLU A 150 -8.30 -19.90 16.92
CA GLU A 150 -9.30 -19.48 15.95
C GLU A 150 -8.67 -18.66 14.82
N LYS A 151 -7.78 -17.72 15.18
CA LYS A 151 -7.05 -16.91 14.19
C LYS A 151 -6.14 -17.75 13.31
N THR A 152 -5.43 -18.73 13.86
CA THR A 152 -4.56 -19.61 13.06
C THR A 152 -5.37 -20.47 12.11
N LYS A 153 -6.52 -21.02 12.56
CA LYS A 153 -7.44 -21.73 11.66
C LYS A 153 -7.95 -20.84 10.53
N TYR A 154 -8.33 -19.61 10.83
CA TYR A 154 -8.77 -18.64 9.82
C TYR A 154 -7.66 -18.33 8.82
N LEU A 155 -6.43 -18.05 9.29
CA LEU A 155 -5.29 -17.74 8.43
C LEU A 155 -4.91 -18.94 7.54
N LEU A 156 -4.95 -20.16 8.08
CA LEU A 156 -4.69 -21.37 7.29
C LEU A 156 -5.73 -21.57 6.20
N ALA A 157 -7.02 -21.38 6.52
CA ALA A 157 -8.10 -21.46 5.53
C ALA A 157 -7.97 -20.38 4.45
N ASP A 158 -7.59 -19.14 4.83
CA ASP A 158 -7.37 -18.05 3.89
C ASP A 158 -6.19 -18.34 2.94
N LEU A 159 -5.06 -18.80 3.49
CA LEU A 159 -3.88 -19.22 2.71
C LEU A 159 -4.22 -20.36 1.74
N GLU A 160 -5.00 -21.35 2.18
CA GLU A 160 -5.43 -22.45 1.32
C GLU A 160 -6.33 -21.95 0.18
N SER A 161 -7.25 -21.03 0.46
CA SER A 161 -8.10 -20.42 -0.54
C SER A 161 -7.31 -19.62 -1.59
N MET A 162 -6.29 -18.86 -1.16
CA MET A 162 -5.41 -18.12 -2.05
C MET A 162 -4.58 -19.07 -2.92
N ARG A 163 -4.06 -20.14 -2.35
CA ARG A 163 -3.34 -21.17 -3.10
C ARG A 163 -4.21 -21.80 -4.18
N GLN A 164 -5.46 -22.14 -3.87
CA GLN A 164 -6.39 -22.70 -4.85
C GLN A 164 -6.66 -21.72 -6.00
N ARG A 165 -6.87 -20.43 -5.70
CA ARG A 165 -7.05 -19.39 -6.73
C ARG A 165 -5.82 -19.26 -7.64
N LEU A 166 -4.62 -19.32 -7.07
CA LEU A 166 -3.38 -19.26 -7.85
C LEU A 166 -3.23 -20.46 -8.79
N VAL A 167 -3.57 -21.67 -8.33
CA VAL A 167 -3.54 -22.89 -9.16
C VAL A 167 -4.56 -22.81 -10.30
N VAL A 168 -5.76 -22.30 -10.03
CA VAL A 168 -6.77 -22.07 -11.07
C VAL A 168 -6.26 -21.02 -12.05
N ALA A 169 -5.74 -19.89 -11.57
CA ALA A 169 -5.18 -18.85 -12.43
C ALA A 169 -4.08 -19.39 -13.33
N SER A 170 -3.11 -20.15 -12.80
CA SER A 170 -2.04 -20.74 -13.62
C SER A 170 -2.57 -21.67 -14.71
N SER A 171 -3.61 -22.45 -14.41
CA SER A 171 -4.23 -23.32 -15.42
C SER A 171 -4.92 -22.55 -16.54
N VAL A 172 -5.54 -21.40 -16.23
CA VAL A 172 -6.16 -20.51 -17.22
C VAL A 172 -5.09 -19.88 -18.10
N TRP A 173 -4.01 -19.37 -17.50
CA TRP A 173 -2.87 -18.82 -18.25
C TRP A 173 -2.27 -19.84 -19.22
N GLU A 174 -2.12 -21.10 -18.80
CA GLU A 174 -1.60 -22.16 -19.67
C GLU A 174 -2.54 -22.46 -20.85
N MET A 175 -3.86 -22.43 -20.63
CA MET A 175 -4.85 -22.60 -21.71
C MET A 175 -4.81 -21.43 -22.70
N ASP A 176 -4.70 -20.19 -22.22
CA ASP A 176 -4.60 -19.01 -23.07
C ASP A 176 -3.30 -19.00 -23.88
N GLU A 177 -2.18 -19.43 -23.29
CA GLU A 177 -0.91 -19.58 -23.99
C GLU A 177 -1.01 -20.62 -25.13
N LYS A 178 -1.62 -21.78 -24.86
CA LYS A 178 -1.89 -22.81 -25.88
C LYS A 178 -2.80 -22.28 -27.00
N ARG A 179 -3.84 -21.52 -26.65
CA ARG A 179 -4.75 -20.92 -27.64
C ARG A 179 -4.04 -19.89 -28.52
N ASN A 180 -3.19 -19.06 -27.91
CA ASN A 180 -2.40 -18.06 -28.63
C ASN A 180 -1.35 -18.71 -29.53
N SER A 181 -0.68 -19.77 -29.06
CA SER A 181 0.31 -20.49 -29.87
C SER A 181 -0.32 -21.16 -31.09
N VAL A 182 -1.47 -21.82 -30.92
CA VAL A 182 -2.25 -22.38 -32.04
C VAL A 182 -2.66 -21.27 -33.02
N SER A 183 -3.21 -20.16 -32.53
CA SER A 183 -3.62 -19.03 -33.38
C SER A 183 -2.45 -18.47 -34.19
N ARG A 184 -1.26 -18.37 -33.59
CA ARG A 184 -0.04 -17.95 -34.28
C ARG A 184 0.37 -18.93 -35.38
N VAL A 185 0.39 -20.24 -35.10
CA VAL A 185 0.73 -21.27 -36.10
C VAL A 185 -0.28 -21.28 -37.24
N THR A 186 -1.58 -21.19 -36.94
CA THR A 186 -2.62 -21.11 -37.97
C THR A 186 -2.47 -19.87 -38.84
N SER A 187 -2.19 -18.70 -38.25
CA SER A 187 -1.94 -17.47 -39.02
C SER A 187 -0.67 -17.55 -39.88
N ALA A 188 0.37 -18.25 -39.42
CA ALA A 188 1.61 -18.43 -40.18
C ALA A 188 1.42 -19.39 -41.37
N ASN A 189 0.55 -20.40 -41.23
CA ASN A 189 0.24 -21.36 -42.30
C ASN A 189 -0.75 -20.82 -43.33
N TYR A 190 -1.52 -19.76 -43.00
CA TYR A 190 -2.25 -18.97 -44.00
C TYR A 190 -1.29 -17.97 -44.68
N GLY A 191 -0.32 -18.51 -45.44
CA GLY A 191 0.37 -17.74 -46.46
C GLY A 191 -0.67 -17.29 -47.49
N GLY A 192 -0.85 -15.97 -47.64
CA GLY A 192 -1.78 -15.39 -48.61
C GLY A 192 -1.56 -15.94 -50.03
N PRO A 193 -2.57 -15.89 -50.91
CA PRO A 193 -2.50 -16.49 -52.23
C PRO A 193 -1.26 -15.97 -52.96
N HIS A 194 -0.33 -16.87 -53.28
CA HIS A 194 0.77 -16.57 -54.18
C HIS A 194 0.18 -16.16 -55.52
N VAL A 195 0.23 -14.86 -55.81
CA VAL A 195 -0.04 -14.35 -57.16
C VAL A 195 1.06 -14.91 -58.05
N GLN A 196 0.76 -16.01 -58.74
CA GLN A 196 1.60 -16.52 -59.82
C GLN A 196 1.55 -15.47 -60.93
N GLU A 197 2.62 -14.69 -61.05
CA GLU A 197 2.83 -13.80 -62.18
C GLU A 197 2.96 -14.65 -63.45
N ALA A 198 1.90 -14.62 -64.27
CA ALA A 198 1.92 -15.13 -65.63
C ALA A 198 2.50 -14.04 -66.54
N LYS A 199 3.78 -14.16 -66.91
CA LYS A 199 4.29 -13.76 -68.23
C LYS A 199 5.68 -14.30 -68.52
#